data_AF-A0A961HPK6-F1
#
_entry.id   AF-A0A961HPK6-F1
#
_cell.length_a   1.000
_cell.length_b   1.000
_cell.length_c   1.000
_cell.angle_alpha   90.00
_cell.angle_beta   90.00
_cell.angle_gamma   90.00
#
_symmetry.space_group_name_H-M   'P 1'
#
loop_
_entity.id
_entity.type
_entity.pdbx_description
1 polymer ?
#
loop_
_entity_poly.entity_id
_entity_poly.type
_entity_poly.pdbx_seq_one_letter_code
_entity_poly.pdbx_strand_id
1 'polypeptide(L)'
;MNDLPIEFKPEGILILCENNDVPGVVGSIGQFLGEEKINIASIELARSAAGGTARSVLVVDELLNPDQLNRMNQLSHIISAIQVDLQSK
;
A
#
# COMPACT_ATOMS: atom_id res chain seq x y z
N MET A 1 1.35 -14.11 8.74
CA MET A 1 0.45 -12.93 8.87
C MET A 1 0.03 -12.66 10.32
N ASN A 2 0.81 -13.05 11.35
CA ASN A 2 0.38 -12.91 12.75
C ASN A 2 1.33 -11.96 13.46
N ASP A 3 0.99 -10.67 13.59
CA ASP A 3 1.50 -9.74 14.63
C ASP A 3 1.11 -8.26 14.38
N LEU A 4 0.37 -7.97 13.29
CA LEU A 4 -0.11 -6.61 13.00
C LEU A 4 -1.60 -6.63 12.60
N PRO A 5 -2.53 -6.47 13.55
CA PRO A 5 -3.93 -6.34 13.21
C PRO A 5 -4.14 -5.02 12.44
N ILE A 6 -4.68 -5.13 11.22
CA ILE A 6 -5.16 -4.00 10.43
C ILE A 6 -6.66 -4.22 10.27
N GLU A 7 -7.46 -3.26 10.73
CA GLU A 7 -8.89 -3.23 10.47
C GLU A 7 -9.13 -2.44 9.19
N PHE A 8 -9.78 -3.07 8.22
CA PHE A 8 -10.14 -2.42 6.97
C PHE A 8 -11.40 -3.07 6.40
N LYS A 9 -12.09 -2.36 5.50
CA LYS A 9 -13.20 -2.94 4.74
C LYS A 9 -12.63 -3.68 3.52
N PRO A 10 -12.91 -4.98 3.34
CA PRO A 10 -12.43 -5.74 2.18
C PRO A 10 -13.31 -5.46 0.97
N GLU A 11 -13.25 -4.22 0.46
CA GLU A 11 -14.03 -3.76 -0.69
C GLU A 11 -13.17 -2.90 -1.62
N GLY A 12 -13.49 -2.91 -2.91
CA GLY A 12 -12.78 -2.11 -3.91
C GLY A 12 -11.47 -2.72 -4.39
N ILE A 13 -10.54 -1.86 -4.80
CA ILE A 13 -9.19 -2.25 -5.24
C ILE A 13 -8.25 -1.99 -4.08
N LEU A 14 -7.65 -3.07 -3.58
CA LEU A 14 -6.74 -3.02 -2.43
C LEU A 14 -5.30 -3.08 -2.90
N ILE A 15 -4.43 -2.31 -2.27
CA ILE A 15 -2.98 -2.49 -2.31
C ILE A 15 -2.51 -2.83 -0.90
N LEU A 16 -2.01 -4.06 -0.73
CA LEU A 16 -1.36 -4.52 0.48
C LEU A 16 0.13 -4.23 0.33
N CYS A 17 0.66 -3.39 1.20
CA CYS A 17 2.05 -2.99 1.19
C CYS A 17 2.74 -3.35 2.50
N GLU A 18 3.97 -3.83 2.41
CA GLU A 18 4.89 -3.99 3.52
C GLU A 18 6.11 -3.09 3.27
N ASN A 19 6.53 -2.35 4.29
CA ASN A 19 7.61 -1.37 4.18
C ASN A 19 8.43 -1.27 5.47
N ASN A 20 9.61 -0.67 5.39
CA ASN A 20 10.35 -0.27 6.59
C ASN A 20 9.66 0.93 7.25
N ASP A 21 9.50 0.91 8.57
CA ASP A 21 8.90 2.01 9.34
C ASP A 21 9.90 3.15 9.55
N VAL A 22 10.14 3.93 8.48
CA VAL A 22 11.05 5.08 8.48
C VAL A 22 10.35 6.35 7.98
N PRO A 23 10.82 7.54 8.37
CA PRO A 23 10.22 8.80 7.91
C PRO A 23 10.16 8.90 6.38
N GLY A 24 9.01 9.36 5.87
CA GLY A 24 8.83 9.65 4.44
C GLY A 24 8.19 8.53 3.61
N VAL A 25 8.06 7.30 4.12
CA VAL A 25 7.53 6.18 3.32
C VAL A 25 6.07 6.39 2.89
N VAL A 26 5.19 6.80 3.81
CA VAL A 26 3.78 7.09 3.47
C VAL A 26 3.69 8.22 2.44
N GLY A 27 4.55 9.24 2.57
CA GLY A 27 4.64 10.33 1.59
C GLY A 27 5.10 9.86 0.21
N SER A 28 6.09 8.97 0.15
CA SER A 28 6.59 8.36 -1.09
C SER A 28 5.48 7.56 -1.81
N ILE A 29 4.71 6.76 -1.06
CA ILE A 29 3.57 6.02 -1.60
C ILE A 29 2.50 6.99 -2.15
N GLY A 30 2.13 8.00 -1.37
CA GLY A 30 1.14 8.99 -1.79
C GLY A 30 1.58 9.80 -3.01
N GLN A 31 2.86 10.19 -3.07
CA GLN A 31 3.44 10.88 -4.22
C GLN A 31 3.40 9.99 -5.46
N PHE A 32 3.86 8.74 -5.37
CA PHE A 32 3.85 7.79 -6.48
C PHE A 32 2.44 7.62 -7.05
N LEU A 33 1.44 7.36 -6.20
CA LEU A 33 0.06 7.19 -6.64
C LEU A 33 -0.50 8.49 -7.25
N GLY A 34 -0.17 9.65 -6.68
CA GLY A 34 -0.54 10.95 -7.23
C GLY A 34 0.07 11.24 -8.62
N GLU A 35 1.33 10.87 -8.85
CA GLU A 35 2.01 10.98 -10.15
C GLU A 35 1.36 10.07 -11.20
N GLU A 36 0.93 8.88 -10.80
CA GLU A 36 0.15 7.96 -11.63
C GLU A 36 -1.34 8.34 -11.74
N LYS A 37 -1.76 9.43 -11.07
CA LYS A 37 -3.14 9.96 -11.02
C LYS A 37 -4.16 9.00 -10.41
N ILE A 38 -3.72 8.19 -9.45
CA ILE A 38 -4.56 7.22 -8.75
C ILE A 38 -4.92 7.79 -7.38
N ASN A 39 -6.21 7.97 -7.13
CA ASN A 39 -6.72 8.43 -5.85
C ASN A 39 -6.71 7.32 -4.80
N ILE A 40 -6.56 7.74 -3.54
CA ILE A 40 -6.56 6.86 -2.37
C ILE A 40 -7.83 7.16 -1.56
N ALA A 41 -8.74 6.20 -1.50
CA ALA A 41 -9.98 6.30 -0.74
C ALA A 41 -9.75 6.11 0.76
N SER A 42 -8.82 5.22 1.14
CA SER A 42 -8.39 5.05 2.53
C SER A 42 -7.00 4.42 2.62
N ILE A 43 -6.33 4.66 3.75
CA ILE A 43 -5.09 4.00 4.15
C ILE A 43 -5.24 3.55 5.59
N GLU A 44 -5.05 2.27 5.82
CA GLU A 44 -4.94 1.69 7.16
C GLU A 44 -3.52 1.15 7.33
N LEU A 45 -2.85 1.51 8.42
CA LEU A 45 -1.46 1.17 8.65
C LEU A 45 -1.26 0.62 10.07
N ALA A 46 -0.56 -0.50 10.17
CA ALA A 46 -0.08 -1.05 11.42
C ALA A 46 1.44 -1.22 11.36
N ARG A 47 2.11 -0.93 12.47
CA ARG A 47 3.57 -1.06 12.61
C ARG A 47 3.92 -1.98 13.77
N SER A 48 4.97 -2.77 13.58
CA SER A 48 5.46 -3.74 14.57
C SER A 48 6.06 -3.04 15.78
N ALA A 49 6.98 -2.12 15.52
CA ALA A 49 7.56 -1.21 16.47
C ALA A 49 8.16 -0.02 15.70
N ALA A 50 8.45 1.08 16.40
CA ALA A 50 9.17 2.18 15.80
C ALA A 50 10.53 1.71 15.23
N GLY A 51 10.78 1.97 13.94
CA GLY A 51 12.00 1.56 13.26
C GLY A 51 12.03 0.09 12.80
N GLY A 52 10.92 -0.65 12.96
CA GLY A 52 10.75 -2.00 12.44
C GLY A 52 10.12 -2.02 11.05
N THR A 53 9.17 -2.92 10.82
CA THR A 53 8.35 -2.94 9.62
C THR A 53 6.95 -2.40 9.89
N ALA A 54 6.36 -1.79 8.87
CA ALA A 54 4.97 -1.42 8.79
C ALA A 54 4.28 -2.20 7.67
N ARG A 55 2.98 -2.41 7.85
CA ARG A 55 2.08 -2.94 6.83
C ARG A 55 0.95 -1.95 6.65
N SER A 56 0.55 -1.74 5.41
CA SER A 56 -0.58 -0.90 5.08
C SER A 56 -1.51 -1.57 4.09
N VAL A 57 -2.79 -1.30 4.24
CA VAL A 57 -3.81 -1.57 3.24
C VAL A 57 -4.29 -0.23 2.70
N LEU A 58 -4.11 -0.01 1.40
CA LEU A 58 -4.64 1.15 0.70
C LEU A 58 -5.85 0.70 -0.11
N VAL A 59 -6.94 1.45 -0.05
CA VAL A 59 -8.05 1.33 -0.99
C VAL A 59 -7.86 2.42 -2.05
N VAL A 60 -7.81 2.03 -3.32
CA VAL A 60 -7.60 2.94 -4.45
C VAL A 60 -8.77 2.88 -5.42
N ASP A 61 -8.95 3.96 -6.17
CA ASP A 61 -10.06 4.09 -7.12
C ASP A 61 -9.80 3.31 -8.43
N GLU A 62 -8.53 3.07 -8.77
CA GLU A 62 -8.10 2.50 -10.06
C GLU A 62 -7.05 1.39 -9.88
N LEU A 63 -7.11 0.38 -10.77
CA LEU A 63 -6.16 -0.72 -10.76
C LEU A 63 -4.81 -0.26 -11.30
N LEU A 64 -3.73 -0.60 -10.60
CA LEU A 64 -2.39 -0.36 -11.13
C LEU A 64 -2.14 -1.35 -12.26
N ASN A 65 -1.70 -0.85 -13.41
CA ASN A 65 -1.19 -1.73 -14.46
C ASN A 65 0.12 -2.42 -14.00
N PRO A 66 0.57 -3.48 -14.71
CA PRO A 66 1.76 -4.23 -14.31
C PRO A 66 3.03 -3.37 -14.14
N ASP A 67 3.21 -2.35 -14.98
CA ASP A 67 4.39 -1.48 -14.92
C ASP A 67 4.32 -0.51 -13.72
N GLN A 68 3.13 -0.04 -13.37
CA GLN A 68 2.89 0.76 -12.16
C GLN A 68 3.19 -0.06 -10.90
N LEU A 69 2.62 -1.26 -10.79
CA LEU A 69 2.84 -2.13 -9.63
C LEU A 69 4.32 -2.52 -9.49
N ASN A 70 5.00 -2.79 -10.62
CA ASN A 70 6.44 -3.05 -10.63
C ASN A 70 7.23 -1.84 -10.12
N ARG A 71 6.94 -0.63 -10.61
CA ARG A 71 7.60 0.60 -10.15
C ARG A 71 7.35 0.87 -8.67
N MET A 72 6.13 0.64 -8.17
CA MET A 72 5.81 0.74 -6.75
C MET A 72 6.68 -0.20 -5.89
N ASN A 73 6.88 -1.44 -6.34
CA ASN A 73 7.77 -2.40 -5.68
C ASN A 73 9.26 -2.03 -5.74
N GLN A 74 9.67 -1.09 -6.57
CA GLN A 74 11.05 -0.57 -6.64
C GLN A 74 11.25 0.71 -5.82
N LEU A 75 10.19 1.26 -5.22
CA LEU A 75 10.31 2.44 -4.36
C LEU A 75 11.19 2.12 -3.15
N SER A 76 12.01 3.09 -2.76
CA SER A 76 12.88 2.94 -1.58
C SER A 76 12.04 2.62 -0.34
N HIS A 77 12.51 1.65 0.44
CA HIS A 77 11.91 1.15 1.66
C HIS A 77 10.59 0.38 1.52
N ILE A 78 10.06 0.20 0.31
CA ILE A 78 9.00 -0.77 0.04
C ILE A 78 9.63 -2.17 -0.02
N ILE A 79 9.09 -3.09 0.78
CA ILE A 79 9.50 -4.49 0.82
C ILE A 79 8.65 -5.29 -0.16
N SER A 80 7.35 -5.04 -0.17
CA SER A 80 6.43 -5.60 -1.16
C SER A 80 5.18 -4.73 -1.31
N ALA A 81 4.60 -4.76 -2.51
CA ALA A 81 3.27 -4.25 -2.81
C ALA A 81 2.53 -5.26 -3.69
N ILE A 82 1.36 -5.70 -3.22
CA ILE A 82 0.49 -6.63 -3.93
C ILE A 82 -0.88 -5.95 -4.06
N GLN A 83 -1.46 -5.99 -5.26
CA GLN A 83 -2.82 -5.52 -5.45
C GLN A 83 -3.82 -6.67 -5.51
N VAL A 84 -5.02 -6.43 -5.02
CA VAL A 84 -6.15 -7.36 -5.05
C VAL A 84 -7.37 -6.57 -5.51
N ASP A 85 -7.96 -6.99 -6.62
CA ASP A 85 -9.24 -6.46 -7.08
C ASP A 85 -10.38 -7.30 -6.50
N LEU A 86 -11.15 -6.72 -5.58
CA LEU A 86 -12.32 -7.35 -4.97
C LEU A 86 -13.64 -6.93 -5.65
N GLN A 87 -13.57 -6.11 -6.71
CA GLN A 87 -14.73 -5.72 -7.52
C GLN A 87 -15.04 -6.76 -8.60
N SER A 88 -14.05 -7.55 -8.99
CA SER A 88 -14.18 -8.62 -9.97
C SER A 88 -14.89 -9.84 -9.38
N LYS A 89 -16.10 -10.12 -9.88
CA LYS A 89 -16.82 -11.39 -9.69
C LYS A 89 -16.35 -12.46 -10.66
#